data_AF-A0A1I3JM70-F1
#
_entry.id   AF-A0A1I3JM70-F1
#
_cell.length_a   1.000
_cell.length_b   1.000
_cell.length_c   1.000
_cell.angle_alpha   90.00
_cell.angle_beta   90.00
_cell.angle_gamma   90.00
#
_symmetry.space_group_name_H-M   'P 1'
#
loop_
_entity.id
_entity.type
_entity.pdbx_description
1 polymer ?
#
loop_
_entity_poly.entity_id
_entity_poly.type
_entity_poly.pdbx_seq_one_letter_code
_entity_poly.pdbx_strand_id
1 'polypeptide(L)'
;MTGISTAAPFSIDIDSPSSSPAFARRKRLAPYAVAGSMIFLLGTAPVVSEASQAPSAVRGPITTRNAEVLDERLRYQTPTAFDRGIARLRDFRSYNEDWDGNGAAAPSQTAIDHAISYVAELEPWHPAPLTTLGRDGSAILEFEEDGMFNSITFLPDDNVELYSNAEGAPSRFVSGPTNSADVNAFLTIVMNLPTIV
;
A
#
# COMPACT_ATOMS: atom_id res chain seq x y z
N MET A 1 14.37 -57.17 18.04
CA MET A 1 12.91 -57.03 18.22
C MET A 1 12.46 -55.84 17.39
N THR A 2 11.97 -56.09 16.18
CA THR A 2 11.54 -55.09 15.20
C THR A 2 10.02 -54.94 15.32
N GLY A 3 9.55 -53.82 15.84
CA GLY A 3 8.13 -53.48 15.92
C GLY A 3 7.72 -52.68 14.69
N ILE A 4 6.83 -53.24 13.87
CA ILE A 4 6.26 -52.58 12.69
C ILE A 4 4.96 -51.91 13.17
N SER A 5 4.92 -50.58 13.13
CA SER A 5 3.76 -49.77 13.53
C SER A 5 2.85 -49.55 12.33
N THR A 6 1.75 -50.29 12.27
CA THR A 6 0.69 -50.15 11.27
C THR A 6 -0.23 -48.98 11.66
N ALA A 7 -0.15 -47.87 10.94
CA ALA A 7 -1.10 -46.77 11.05
C ALA A 7 -2.36 -47.07 10.23
N ALA A 8 -3.54 -46.90 10.84
CA ALA A 8 -4.84 -47.10 10.22
C ALA A 8 -5.25 -45.87 9.37
N PRO A 9 -6.04 -46.06 8.30
CA PRO A 9 -6.59 -44.96 7.51
C PRO A 9 -7.75 -44.28 8.23
N PHE A 10 -7.74 -42.95 8.28
CA PHE A 10 -8.86 -42.13 8.73
C PHE A 10 -9.71 -41.74 7.52
N SER A 11 -11.00 -42.06 7.52
CA SER A 11 -11.99 -41.52 6.59
C SER A 11 -12.64 -40.30 7.23
N ILE A 12 -12.63 -39.17 6.53
CA ILE A 12 -13.35 -37.95 6.92
C ILE A 12 -14.61 -37.89 6.06
N ASP A 13 -15.76 -38.20 6.66
CA ASP A 13 -17.07 -37.92 6.06
C ASP A 13 -17.37 -36.42 6.25
N ILE A 14 -17.44 -35.69 5.13
CA ILE A 14 -17.81 -34.28 5.09
C ILE A 14 -19.31 -34.21 4.76
N ASP A 15 -20.15 -34.25 5.80
CA ASP A 15 -21.55 -33.85 5.67
C ASP A 15 -21.63 -32.32 5.60
N SER A 16 -22.09 -31.81 4.46
CA SER A 16 -22.28 -30.38 4.19
C SER A 16 -23.74 -29.97 4.46
N PRO A 17 -24.05 -29.22 5.53
CA PRO A 17 -25.38 -28.62 5.67
C PRO A 17 -25.47 -27.35 4.81
N SER A 18 -26.08 -27.50 3.64
CA SER A 18 -26.60 -26.38 2.83
C SER A 18 -27.75 -25.69 3.57
N SER A 19 -27.48 -24.51 4.13
CA SER A 19 -28.53 -23.63 4.66
C SER A 19 -28.24 -22.17 4.27
N SER A 20 -28.87 -21.73 3.19
CA SER A 20 -28.88 -20.32 2.77
C SER A 20 -29.86 -19.53 3.64
N PRO A 21 -29.44 -18.46 4.34
CA PRO A 21 -30.37 -17.56 5.00
C PRO A 21 -31.02 -16.59 4.00
N ALA A 22 -32.34 -16.45 4.11
CA ALA A 22 -33.16 -15.47 3.40
C ALA A 22 -32.79 -14.04 3.82
N PHE A 23 -32.35 -13.23 2.86
CA PHE A 23 -32.07 -11.80 3.09
C PHE A 23 -33.37 -11.00 3.25
N ALA A 24 -33.63 -10.57 4.48
CA ALA A 24 -34.67 -9.62 4.80
C ALA A 24 -34.30 -8.21 4.32
N ARG A 25 -35.15 -7.63 3.46
CA ARG A 25 -35.15 -6.19 3.10
C ARG A 25 -35.23 -5.33 4.36
N ARG A 26 -34.14 -4.62 4.71
CA ARG A 26 -34.20 -3.51 5.67
C ARG A 26 -34.24 -2.18 4.94
N LYS A 27 -35.27 -1.39 5.27
CA LYS A 27 -35.42 0.04 4.95
C LYS A 27 -34.41 0.85 5.78
N ARG A 28 -33.70 1.80 5.17
CA ARG A 28 -32.98 2.91 5.84
C ARG A 28 -33.33 4.19 5.05
N LEU A 29 -34.23 5.04 5.55
CA LEU A 29 -34.08 6.15 6.51
C LEU A 29 -33.12 7.27 6.03
N ALA A 30 -33.67 8.49 6.13
CA ALA A 30 -33.36 9.77 5.49
C ALA A 30 -31.90 10.30 5.54
N PRO A 31 -31.56 11.26 4.64
CA PRO A 31 -30.29 11.98 4.67
C PRO A 31 -30.30 13.09 5.74
N TYR A 32 -29.25 13.13 6.57
CA TYR A 32 -28.95 14.27 7.42
C TYR A 32 -28.13 15.30 6.62
N ALA A 33 -28.71 16.48 6.44
CA ALA A 33 -28.00 17.65 5.96
C ALA A 33 -27.16 18.22 7.11
N VAL A 34 -25.84 18.18 6.98
CA VAL A 34 -24.92 18.89 7.87
C VAL A 34 -24.48 20.16 7.15
N ALA A 35 -25.14 21.28 7.46
CA ALA A 35 -24.72 22.61 7.06
C ALA A 35 -23.64 23.10 8.04
N GLY A 36 -22.38 22.89 7.68
CA GLY A 36 -21.21 23.38 8.41
C GLY A 36 -20.69 24.68 7.83
N SER A 37 -20.92 25.77 8.56
CA SER A 37 -20.47 27.13 8.26
C SER A 37 -18.94 27.25 8.28
N MET A 38 -18.31 27.61 7.16
CA MET A 38 -16.89 27.99 7.09
C MET A 38 -16.76 29.49 7.35
N ILE A 39 -16.17 29.85 8.49
CA ILE A 39 -15.78 31.22 8.83
C ILE A 39 -14.42 31.49 8.20
N PHE A 40 -14.37 32.41 7.23
CA PHE A 40 -13.12 32.93 6.67
C PHE A 40 -12.54 34.01 7.61
N LEU A 41 -11.41 33.72 8.27
CA LEU A 41 -10.59 34.76 8.91
C LEU A 41 -9.65 35.38 7.87
N LEU A 42 -9.99 36.58 7.40
CA LEU A 42 -9.08 37.45 6.65
C LEU A 42 -8.07 38.09 7.63
N GLY A 43 -6.83 37.62 7.60
CA GLY A 43 -5.70 38.29 8.23
C GLY A 43 -5.11 39.35 7.29
N THR A 44 -5.10 40.61 7.72
CA THR A 44 -4.45 41.72 7.04
C THR A 44 -2.93 41.68 7.33
N ALA A 45 -2.12 41.44 6.31
CA ALA A 45 -0.67 41.53 6.43
C ALA A 45 -0.20 43.00 6.45
N PRO A 46 0.79 43.37 7.27
CA PRO A 46 1.39 44.71 7.25
C PRO A 46 2.25 44.90 6.01
N VAL A 47 2.03 46.03 5.33
CA VAL A 47 2.86 46.54 4.23
C VAL A 47 4.17 47.06 4.84
N VAL A 48 5.28 46.38 4.55
CA VAL A 48 6.62 46.90 4.83
C VAL A 48 7.16 47.53 3.54
N SER A 49 7.19 48.86 3.52
CA SER A 49 7.95 49.66 2.57
C SER A 49 9.35 49.87 3.13
N GLU A 50 10.40 49.36 2.48
CA GLU A 50 11.71 49.99 2.68
C GLU A 50 12.71 49.81 1.52
N ALA A 51 13.19 50.98 1.08
CA ALA A 51 14.47 51.33 0.49
C ALA A 51 14.98 50.57 -0.75
N SER A 52 14.73 51.23 -1.87
CA SER A 52 15.46 51.14 -3.13
C SER A 52 16.96 51.45 -2.94
N GLN A 53 17.82 50.43 -3.06
CA GLN A 53 19.23 50.58 -3.41
C GLN A 53 19.46 49.88 -4.75
N ALA A 54 19.77 50.65 -5.78
CA ALA A 54 20.08 50.15 -7.11
C ALA A 54 21.57 49.76 -7.20
N PRO A 55 21.92 48.48 -7.38
CA PRO A 55 23.28 48.11 -7.75
C PRO A 55 23.51 48.36 -9.25
N SER A 56 24.56 49.11 -9.57
CA SER A 56 25.06 49.27 -10.94
C SER A 56 25.52 47.92 -11.50
N ALA A 57 24.68 47.31 -12.34
CA ALA A 57 24.97 46.03 -12.96
C ALA A 57 25.91 46.20 -14.18
N VAL A 58 27.16 45.77 -14.01
CA VAL A 58 28.09 45.48 -15.10
C VAL A 58 27.56 44.28 -15.88
N ARG A 59 26.90 44.53 -17.01
CA ARG A 59 26.36 43.49 -17.91
C ARG A 59 27.48 42.86 -18.73
N GLY A 60 28.10 41.81 -18.19
CA GLY A 60 28.83 40.83 -18.99
C GLY A 60 27.84 39.87 -19.68
N PRO A 61 28.15 39.36 -20.90
CA PRO A 61 27.35 38.33 -21.54
C PRO A 61 27.48 37.02 -20.74
N ILE A 62 26.46 36.67 -19.97
CA ILE A 62 26.37 35.38 -19.28
C ILE A 62 26.07 34.31 -20.33
N THR A 63 27.13 33.66 -20.81
CA THR A 63 27.07 32.52 -21.73
C THR A 63 26.46 31.31 -21.02
N THR A 64 25.16 31.06 -21.28
CA THR A 64 24.43 29.79 -21.48
C THR A 64 25.04 28.44 -21.05
N ARG A 65 25.78 28.33 -19.95
CA ARG A 65 26.19 27.04 -19.34
C ARG A 65 25.16 26.44 -18.37
N ASN A 66 24.08 27.15 -18.07
CA ASN A 66 23.10 26.72 -17.06
C ASN A 66 22.01 25.77 -17.60
N ALA A 67 21.84 25.67 -18.92
CA ALA A 67 20.77 24.85 -19.51
C ALA A 67 21.05 23.34 -19.39
N GLU A 68 22.32 22.94 -19.52
CA GLU A 68 22.73 21.52 -19.49
C GLU A 68 22.67 20.94 -18.07
N VAL A 69 23.04 21.73 -17.05
CA VAL A 69 22.95 21.33 -15.62
C VAL A 69 21.49 21.21 -15.15
N LEU A 70 20.57 21.96 -15.76
CA LEU A 70 19.13 21.88 -15.44
C LEU A 70 18.47 20.61 -16.01
N ASP A 71 18.85 20.19 -17.22
CA ASP A 71 18.32 18.97 -17.83
C ASP A 71 18.75 17.71 -17.06
N GLU A 72 19.98 17.68 -16.56
CA GLU A 72 20.49 16.56 -15.77
C GLU A 72 19.74 16.42 -14.43
N ARG A 73 19.42 17.54 -13.75
CA ARG A 73 18.62 17.51 -12.52
C ARG A 73 17.18 17.02 -12.73
N LEU A 74 16.58 17.29 -13.89
CA LEU A 74 15.21 16.86 -14.19
C LEU A 74 15.13 15.35 -14.44
N ARG A 75 16.18 14.73 -15.01
CA ARG A 75 16.21 13.27 -15.22
C ARG A 75 16.26 12.50 -13.90
N TYR A 76 16.91 13.05 -12.87
CA TYR A 76 16.89 12.49 -11.51
C TYR A 76 15.57 12.72 -10.75
N GLN A 77 14.62 13.47 -11.31
CA GLN A 77 13.33 13.76 -10.68
C GLN A 77 12.18 12.89 -11.20
N THR A 78 12.43 11.98 -12.14
CA THR A 78 11.36 11.08 -12.61
C THR A 78 11.08 10.05 -11.52
N PRO A 79 9.88 10.04 -10.90
CA PRO A 79 9.59 9.10 -9.83
C PRO A 79 9.65 7.67 -10.35
N THR A 80 10.34 6.80 -9.63
CA THR A 80 10.37 5.36 -9.90
C THR A 80 8.99 4.74 -9.70
N ALA A 81 8.80 3.50 -10.13
CA ALA A 81 7.55 2.78 -9.86
C ALA A 81 7.30 2.60 -8.35
N PHE A 82 8.36 2.37 -7.58
CA PHE A 82 8.33 2.32 -6.11
C PHE A 82 7.91 3.66 -5.50
N ASP A 83 8.46 4.79 -6.00
CA ASP A 83 8.07 6.13 -5.53
C ASP A 83 6.57 6.40 -5.73
N ARG A 84 6.02 5.93 -6.86
CA ARG A 84 4.57 6.04 -7.13
C ARG A 84 3.75 5.17 -6.18
N GLY A 85 4.20 3.95 -5.88
CA GLY A 85 3.55 3.08 -4.90
C GLY A 85 3.55 3.70 -3.50
N ILE A 86 4.69 4.23 -3.04
CA ILE A 86 4.81 4.92 -1.75
C ILE A 86 3.92 6.18 -1.72
N ALA A 87 3.92 6.98 -2.78
CA ALA A 87 3.06 8.14 -2.88
C ALA A 87 1.58 7.75 -2.77
N ARG A 88 1.17 6.66 -3.45
CA ARG A 88 -0.19 6.16 -3.40
C ARG A 88 -0.59 5.64 -2.01
N LEU A 89 0.30 4.95 -1.31
CA LEU A 89 0.08 4.55 0.08
C LEU A 89 -0.08 5.75 1.01
N ARG A 90 0.71 6.82 0.81
CA ARG A 90 0.56 8.08 1.55
C ARG A 90 -0.76 8.79 1.25
N ASP A 91 -1.25 8.70 0.02
CA ASP A 91 -2.58 9.22 -0.33
C ASP A 91 -3.67 8.45 0.43
N PHE A 92 -3.61 7.12 0.43
CA PHE A 92 -4.54 6.29 1.21
C PHE A 92 -4.51 6.60 2.71
N ARG A 93 -3.33 6.90 3.25
CA ARG A 93 -3.13 7.30 4.64
C ARG A 93 -3.93 8.54 5.01
N SER A 94 -4.25 9.41 4.06
CA SER A 94 -4.99 10.64 4.31
C SER A 94 -6.50 10.42 4.46
N TYR A 95 -7.01 9.23 4.13
CA TYR A 95 -8.44 8.94 4.18
C TYR A 95 -8.87 8.68 5.62
N ASN A 96 -9.81 9.50 6.11
CA ASN A 96 -10.34 9.39 7.48
C ASN A 96 -11.69 8.67 7.54
N GLU A 97 -12.23 8.31 6.38
CA GLU A 97 -13.56 7.74 6.22
C GLU A 97 -13.49 6.56 5.23
N ASP A 98 -14.65 6.00 4.94
CA ASP A 98 -14.88 5.05 3.87
C ASP A 98 -14.23 5.51 2.56
N TRP A 99 -13.27 4.73 2.09
CA TRP A 99 -12.46 5.11 0.93
C TRP A 99 -13.16 4.83 -0.40
N ASP A 100 -14.16 3.94 -0.43
CA ASP A 100 -14.86 3.54 -1.66
C ASP A 100 -16.32 4.01 -1.73
N GLY A 101 -16.84 4.56 -0.64
CA GLY A 101 -18.22 5.06 -0.53
C GLY A 101 -19.28 3.95 -0.45
N ASN A 102 -18.87 2.69 -0.34
CA ASN A 102 -19.74 1.50 -0.25
C ASN A 102 -19.65 0.80 1.12
N GLY A 103 -19.19 1.51 2.13
CA GLY A 103 -19.00 1.02 3.49
C GLY A 103 -17.69 0.26 3.69
N ALA A 104 -16.64 0.59 2.95
CA ALA A 104 -15.29 0.17 3.33
C ALA A 104 -14.89 0.84 4.65
N ALA A 105 -13.98 0.21 5.39
CA ALA A 105 -13.41 0.80 6.58
C ALA A 105 -12.40 1.89 6.18
N ALA A 106 -12.19 2.85 7.09
CA ALA A 106 -11.10 3.80 6.95
C ALA A 106 -9.74 3.05 6.97
N PRO A 107 -8.73 3.51 6.23
CA PRO A 107 -7.46 2.81 6.17
C PRO A 107 -6.73 2.74 7.50
N SER A 108 -6.13 1.58 7.78
CA SER A 108 -5.28 1.39 8.95
C SER A 108 -3.93 2.08 8.74
N GLN A 109 -3.68 3.10 9.56
CA GLN A 109 -2.43 3.88 9.53
C GLN A 109 -1.21 2.99 9.74
N THR A 110 -1.28 2.08 10.72
CA THR A 110 -0.21 1.12 11.03
C THR A 110 0.07 0.19 9.85
N ALA A 111 -0.98 -0.37 9.23
CA ALA A 111 -0.81 -1.24 8.07
C ALA A 111 -0.19 -0.51 6.87
N ILE A 112 -0.60 0.74 6.63
CA ILE A 112 -0.02 1.58 5.57
C ILE A 112 1.45 1.89 5.87
N ASP A 113 1.78 2.26 7.11
CA ASP A 113 3.15 2.60 7.49
C ASP A 113 4.08 1.39 7.35
N HIS A 114 3.61 0.16 7.62
CA HIS A 114 4.35 -1.08 7.33
C HIS A 114 4.51 -1.33 5.84
N ALA A 115 3.44 -1.19 5.04
CA ALA A 115 3.52 -1.34 3.60
C ALA A 115 4.50 -0.34 2.97
N ILE A 116 4.51 0.93 3.43
CA ILE A 116 5.47 1.94 2.98
C ILE A 116 6.89 1.54 3.33
N SER A 117 7.12 1.09 4.56
CA SER A 117 8.45 0.68 5.02
C SER A 117 8.98 -0.49 4.18
N TYR A 118 8.15 -1.49 3.94
CA TYR A 118 8.51 -2.63 3.10
C TYR A 118 8.81 -2.23 1.65
N VAL A 119 7.99 -1.38 1.02
CA VAL A 119 8.25 -0.90 -0.35
C VAL A 119 9.55 -0.10 -0.44
N ALA A 120 9.92 0.64 0.62
CA ALA A 120 11.17 1.39 0.67
C ALA A 120 12.43 0.50 0.78
N GLU A 121 12.27 -0.75 1.21
CA GLU A 121 13.34 -1.75 1.27
C GLU A 121 13.49 -2.57 -0.02
N LEU A 122 12.54 -2.44 -0.96
CA LEU A 122 12.64 -3.12 -2.25
C LEU A 122 13.74 -2.50 -3.11
N GLU A 123 14.68 -3.35 -3.50
CA GLU A 123 15.74 -2.99 -4.43
C GLU A 123 15.22 -2.84 -5.88
N PRO A 124 15.90 -2.06 -6.75
CA PRO A 124 15.43 -1.75 -8.11
C PRO A 124 15.19 -2.94 -9.04
N TRP A 125 15.72 -4.13 -8.71
CA TRP A 125 15.54 -5.35 -9.50
C TRP A 125 14.31 -6.17 -9.07
N HIS A 126 13.65 -5.84 -7.96
CA HIS A 126 12.39 -6.48 -7.58
C HIS A 126 11.24 -5.97 -8.46
N PRO A 127 10.17 -6.77 -8.64
CA PRO A 127 8.96 -6.28 -9.28
C PRO A 127 8.36 -5.14 -8.47
N ALA A 128 7.95 -4.06 -9.16
CA ALA A 128 7.30 -2.94 -8.51
C ALA A 128 5.83 -3.30 -8.18
N PRO A 129 5.38 -3.13 -6.92
CA PRO A 129 4.03 -3.50 -6.56
C PRO A 129 2.99 -2.49 -7.08
N LEU A 130 1.80 -3.00 -7.40
CA LEU A 130 0.57 -2.23 -7.40
C LEU A 130 0.08 -2.10 -5.94
N THR A 131 -0.18 -0.87 -5.51
CA THR A 131 -0.62 -0.58 -4.14
C THR A 131 -2.12 -0.31 -4.10
N THR A 132 -2.86 -1.05 -3.28
CA THR A 132 -4.31 -0.90 -3.12
C THR A 132 -4.74 -1.01 -1.66
N LEU A 133 -6.04 -0.86 -1.39
CA LEU A 133 -6.65 -1.03 -0.07
C LEU A 133 -7.65 -2.18 -0.07
N GLY A 134 -7.63 -2.95 1.00
CA GLY A 134 -8.70 -3.88 1.33
C GLY A 134 -9.98 -3.17 1.76
N ARG A 135 -11.09 -3.90 1.73
CA ARG A 135 -12.39 -3.41 2.23
C ARG A 135 -12.35 -3.09 3.73
N ASP A 136 -11.49 -3.78 4.47
CA ASP A 136 -11.24 -3.61 5.90
C ASP A 136 -10.22 -2.50 6.21
N GLY A 137 -9.73 -1.79 5.19
CA GLY A 137 -8.74 -0.72 5.35
C GLY A 137 -7.29 -1.23 5.47
N SER A 138 -7.05 -2.51 5.25
CA SER A 138 -5.69 -3.07 5.13
C SER A 138 -4.97 -2.54 3.89
N ALA A 139 -3.65 -2.42 3.96
CA ALA A 139 -2.83 -2.06 2.80
C ALA A 139 -2.44 -3.33 2.04
N ILE A 140 -2.62 -3.34 0.73
CA ILE A 140 -2.33 -4.51 -0.12
C ILE A 140 -1.29 -4.13 -1.16
N LEU A 141 -0.24 -4.94 -1.27
CA LEU A 141 0.76 -4.88 -2.32
C LEU A 141 0.57 -6.08 -3.26
N GLU A 142 0.36 -5.83 -4.54
CA GLU A 142 0.20 -6.86 -5.56
C GLU A 142 1.39 -6.82 -6.52
N PHE A 143 1.99 -7.97 -6.78
CA PHE A 143 3.11 -8.15 -7.69
C PHE A 143 2.68 -9.13 -8.78
N GLU A 144 2.93 -8.77 -10.04
CA GLU A 144 2.67 -9.62 -11.18
C GLU A 144 3.92 -9.66 -12.07
N GLU A 145 4.48 -10.85 -12.23
CA GLU A 145 5.68 -11.09 -13.04
C GLU A 145 5.63 -12.50 -13.65
N ASP A 146 5.88 -12.62 -14.95
CA ASP A 146 5.99 -13.91 -15.66
C ASP A 146 4.83 -14.91 -15.41
N GLY A 147 3.59 -14.40 -15.32
CA GLY A 147 2.40 -15.23 -15.07
C GLY A 147 2.24 -15.72 -13.63
N MET A 148 3.04 -15.16 -12.70
CA MET A 148 2.89 -15.32 -11.26
C MET A 148 2.25 -14.08 -10.65
N PHE A 149 1.17 -14.29 -9.91
CA PHE A 149 0.53 -13.27 -9.10
C PHE A 149 0.84 -13.50 -7.62
N ASN A 150 1.32 -12.46 -6.97
CA ASN A 150 1.79 -12.45 -5.59
C ASN A 150 1.10 -11.28 -4.88
N SER A 151 0.57 -11.49 -3.68
CA SER A 151 -0.09 -10.44 -2.90
C SER A 151 0.34 -10.48 -1.44
N ILE A 152 0.56 -9.30 -0.87
CA ILE A 152 0.91 -9.08 0.54
C ILE A 152 -0.13 -8.12 1.12
N THR A 153 -0.95 -8.60 2.05
CA THR A 153 -1.91 -7.78 2.80
C THR A 153 -1.34 -7.48 4.18
N PHE A 154 -1.13 -6.21 4.50
CA PHE A 154 -0.70 -5.75 5.82
C PHE A 154 -1.93 -5.49 6.69
N LEU A 155 -2.01 -6.18 7.82
CA LEU A 155 -3.11 -6.06 8.78
C LEU A 155 -2.75 -5.08 9.92
N PRO A 156 -3.73 -4.56 10.68
CA PRO A 156 -3.48 -3.58 11.74
C PRO A 156 -2.62 -4.05 12.93
N ASP A 157 -2.49 -5.36 13.14
CA ASP A 157 -1.88 -5.98 14.33
C ASP A 157 -0.50 -6.61 14.03
N ASP A 158 0.32 -5.95 13.21
CA ASP A 158 1.65 -6.44 12.77
C ASP A 158 1.62 -7.83 12.11
N ASN A 159 0.44 -8.23 11.61
CA ASN A 159 0.24 -9.46 10.88
C ASN A 159 0.20 -9.17 9.37
N VAL A 160 0.55 -10.18 8.60
CA VAL A 160 0.42 -10.16 7.14
C VAL A 160 -0.29 -11.41 6.65
N GLU A 161 -0.96 -11.27 5.51
CA GLU A 161 -1.45 -12.39 4.71
C GLU A 161 -0.70 -12.38 3.39
N LEU A 162 -0.11 -13.52 3.02
CA LEU A 162 0.63 -13.70 1.78
C LEU A 162 -0.12 -14.70 0.90
N TYR A 163 -0.32 -14.33 -0.34
CA TYR A 163 -0.94 -15.17 -1.35
C TYR A 163 -0.05 -15.25 -2.59
N SER A 164 0.08 -16.45 -3.15
CA SER A 164 0.81 -16.68 -4.39
C SER A 164 0.03 -17.63 -5.30
N ASN A 165 -0.09 -17.28 -6.56
CA ASN A 165 -0.71 -18.08 -7.61
C ASN A 165 0.14 -18.01 -8.88
N ALA A 166 0.46 -19.16 -9.45
CA ALA A 166 1.13 -19.26 -10.74
C ALA A 166 0.28 -20.11 -11.69
N GLU A 167 0.31 -19.79 -12.98
CA GLU A 167 -0.45 -20.52 -13.99
C GLU A 167 -0.17 -22.04 -13.92
N GLY A 168 -1.22 -22.84 -13.77
CA GLY A 168 -1.13 -24.30 -13.70
C GLY A 168 -0.61 -24.88 -12.38
N ALA A 169 -0.30 -24.04 -11.38
CA ALA A 169 0.10 -24.48 -10.04
C ALA A 169 -1.02 -24.24 -9.00
N PRO A 170 -1.09 -25.04 -7.92
CA PRO A 170 -1.98 -24.75 -6.81
C PRO A 170 -1.61 -23.41 -6.15
N SER A 171 -2.63 -22.62 -5.80
CA SER A 171 -2.43 -21.42 -4.99
C SER A 171 -1.82 -21.76 -3.63
N ARG A 172 -1.00 -20.86 -3.11
CA ARG A 172 -0.37 -20.98 -1.80
C ARG A 172 -0.73 -19.77 -0.95
N PHE A 173 -0.87 -20.00 0.35
CA PHE A 173 -1.27 -18.98 1.31
C PHE A 173 -0.54 -19.20 2.63
N VAL A 174 -0.12 -18.11 3.28
CA VAL A 174 0.33 -18.11 4.68
C VAL A 174 -0.11 -16.81 5.33
N SER A 175 -0.40 -16.84 6.62
CA SER A 175 -0.63 -15.63 7.41
C SER A 175 0.00 -15.73 8.78
N GLY A 176 0.36 -14.59 9.35
CA GLY A 176 0.98 -14.51 10.67
C GLY A 176 1.75 -13.21 10.88
N PRO A 177 2.49 -13.10 12.00
CA PRO A 177 3.30 -11.93 12.30
C PRO A 177 4.36 -11.67 11.22
N THR A 178 4.64 -10.39 10.93
CA THR A 178 5.65 -9.96 9.95
C THR A 178 7.03 -10.58 10.17
N ASN A 179 7.41 -10.78 11.43
CA ASN A 179 8.71 -11.36 11.82
C ASN A 179 8.70 -12.90 11.95
N SER A 180 7.60 -13.57 11.61
CA SER A 180 7.52 -15.02 11.76
C SER A 180 8.39 -15.75 10.73
N ALA A 181 8.96 -16.88 11.13
CA ALA A 181 9.81 -17.69 10.26
C ALA A 181 9.06 -18.18 9.01
N ASP A 182 7.77 -18.52 9.15
CA ASP A 182 6.94 -19.02 8.05
C ASP A 182 6.63 -17.92 7.02
N VAL A 183 6.32 -16.69 7.46
CA VAL A 183 6.12 -15.53 6.58
C VAL A 183 7.40 -15.21 5.82
N ASN A 184 8.54 -15.14 6.52
CA ASN A 184 9.83 -14.84 5.90
C ASN A 184 10.30 -15.94 4.93
N ALA A 185 10.06 -17.21 5.25
CA ALA A 185 10.31 -18.32 4.35
C ALA A 185 9.41 -18.25 3.10
N PHE A 186 8.15 -17.84 3.25
CA PHE A 186 7.24 -17.71 2.12
C PHE A 186 7.66 -16.58 1.18
N LEU A 187 8.00 -15.40 1.71
CA LEU A 187 8.50 -14.27 0.91
C LEU A 187 9.73 -14.67 0.09
N THR A 188 10.72 -15.28 0.74
CA THR A 188 12.00 -15.59 0.10
C THR A 188 11.94 -16.79 -0.84
N ILE A 189 11.26 -17.88 -0.45
CA ILE A 189 11.25 -19.15 -1.22
C ILE A 189 10.14 -19.16 -2.27
N VAL A 190 8.98 -18.56 -1.99
CA VAL A 190 7.80 -18.64 -2.85
C VAL A 190 7.67 -17.40 -3.72
N MET A 191 7.78 -16.21 -3.11
CA MET A 191 7.56 -14.94 -3.82
C MET A 191 8.85 -14.34 -4.40
N ASN A 192 10.02 -14.85 -4.01
CA ASN A 192 11.35 -14.29 -4.35
C ASN A 192 11.47 -12.80 -3.99
N LEU A 193 10.94 -12.44 -2.82
CA LEU A 193 10.95 -11.09 -2.25
C LEU A 193 11.75 -11.05 -0.93
N PRO A 194 12.25 -9.87 -0.51
CA PRO A 194 12.95 -9.75 0.76
C PRO A 194 12.03 -10.03 1.96
N THR A 195 12.63 -10.37 3.10
CA THR A 195 11.92 -10.55 4.38
C THR A 195 11.37 -9.24 4.90
N ILE A 196 10.29 -9.29 5.69
CA ILE A 196 9.79 -8.12 6.42
C ILE A 196 10.51 -8.06 7.77
N VAL A 197 11.09 -6.91 8.11
CA VAL A 197 11.89 -6.69 9.33
C VAL A 197 11.10 -5.91 10.39
#